data_AF-A0A3S5JKV6-F1
#
_entry.id   AF-A0A3S5JKV6-F1
#
_cell.length_a   1.000
_cell.length_b   1.000
_cell.length_c   1.000
_cell.angle_alpha   90.00
_cell.angle_beta   90.00
_cell.angle_gamma   90.00
#
_symmetry.space_group_name_H-M   'P 1'
#
loop_
_entity.id
_entity.type
_entity.pdbx_description
1 polymer ?
#
loop_
_entity_poly.entity_id
_entity_poly.type
_entity_poly.pdbx_seq_one_letter_code
_entity_poly.pdbx_strand_id
1 'polypeptide(L)'
;MQKNKKFLNNPSPKKEDMIFVSVNGKEVPKEGYEEIKDEDGNLRGKGNYKNGVRSGFWQFFYPNGKIDNCGYYGNDGLRLSINEYGDTWDYYYEDGSKIGEDLEELPEKFQFLQDLLDEHNSGVAEDIFKQDK
;
A
#
# COMPACT_ATOMS: atom_id res chain seq x y z
N MET A 1 -32.44 2.83 0.45
CA MET A 1 -30.97 3.00 0.31
C MET A 1 -30.33 2.99 1.70
N GLN A 2 -29.98 1.81 2.22
CA GLN A 2 -29.44 1.67 3.59
C GLN A 2 -27.94 1.35 3.55
N LYS A 3 -27.15 2.37 3.91
CA LYS A 3 -25.92 2.35 4.72
C LYS A 3 -25.12 1.03 4.72
N ASN A 4 -24.18 0.88 3.79
CA ASN A 4 -23.02 -0.02 3.95
C ASN A 4 -22.01 0.56 4.97
N LYS A 5 -22.45 0.76 6.21
CA LYS A 5 -21.59 1.14 7.35
C LYS A 5 -21.18 -0.10 8.16
N LYS A 6 -20.81 -1.20 7.51
CA LYS A 6 -20.40 -2.44 8.21
C LYS A 6 -18.89 -2.70 8.23
N PHE A 7 -18.08 -1.88 7.54
CA PHE A 7 -16.64 -2.14 7.42
C PHE A 7 -15.76 -1.36 8.40
N LEU A 8 -16.34 -0.50 9.26
CA LEU A 8 -15.54 0.36 10.14
C LEU A 8 -15.05 -0.32 11.43
N ASN A 9 -15.58 -1.49 11.83
CA ASN A 9 -15.28 -2.11 13.13
C ASN A 9 -15.00 -3.65 13.07
N ASN A 10 -14.65 -4.23 11.92
CA ASN A 10 -14.24 -5.64 11.86
C ASN A 10 -12.73 -5.71 11.49
N PRO A 11 -11.85 -6.29 12.34
CA PRO A 11 -10.42 -6.02 12.27
C PRO A 11 -9.70 -6.58 11.04
N SER A 12 -10.31 -7.49 10.29
CA SER A 12 -9.88 -7.94 8.96
C SER A 12 -11.04 -8.70 8.32
N PRO A 13 -11.41 -8.49 7.05
CA PRO A 13 -12.30 -9.41 6.34
C PRO A 13 -11.68 -10.81 6.37
N LYS A 14 -12.50 -11.86 6.45
CA LYS A 14 -11.99 -13.22 6.26
C LYS A 14 -11.64 -13.42 4.79
N LYS A 15 -10.61 -14.20 4.48
CA LYS A 15 -10.14 -14.41 3.10
C LYS A 15 -11.25 -14.97 2.19
N GLU A 16 -12.16 -15.76 2.75
CA GLU A 16 -13.29 -16.36 2.04
C GLU A 16 -14.35 -15.32 1.62
N ASP A 17 -14.37 -14.15 2.26
CA ASP A 17 -15.29 -13.04 1.96
C ASP A 17 -14.68 -12.01 0.97
N MET A 18 -13.41 -12.19 0.59
CA MET A 18 -12.69 -11.30 -0.31
C MET A 18 -12.93 -11.70 -1.77
N ILE A 19 -13.33 -10.73 -2.59
CA ILE A 19 -13.36 -10.89 -4.05
C ILE A 19 -11.97 -10.56 -4.56
N PHE A 20 -11.37 -11.45 -5.35
CA PHE A 20 -10.09 -11.21 -5.98
C PHE A 20 -10.28 -10.80 -7.45
N VAL A 21 -9.36 -9.98 -7.95
CA VAL A 21 -9.22 -9.66 -9.37
C VAL A 21 -7.79 -9.99 -9.81
N SER A 22 -7.64 -10.46 -11.04
CA SER A 22 -6.32 -10.67 -11.62
C SER A 22 -5.82 -9.37 -12.22
N VAL A 23 -4.74 -8.83 -11.67
CA VAL A 23 -4.04 -7.66 -12.22
C VAL A 23 -2.61 -8.06 -12.53
N ASN A 24 -2.18 -7.91 -13.79
CA ASN A 24 -0.85 -8.31 -14.25
C ASN A 24 -0.47 -9.77 -13.89
N GLY A 25 -1.44 -10.67 -13.96
CA GLY A 25 -1.28 -12.09 -13.64
C GLY A 25 -1.17 -12.41 -12.15
N LYS A 26 -1.35 -11.42 -11.26
CA LYS A 26 -1.41 -11.61 -9.80
C LYS A 26 -2.85 -11.43 -9.32
N GLU A 27 -3.33 -12.36 -8.49
CA GLU A 27 -4.61 -12.17 -7.79
C GLU A 27 -4.43 -11.18 -6.65
N VAL A 28 -5.21 -10.10 -6.69
CA VAL A 28 -5.23 -9.07 -5.64
C VAL A 28 -6.66 -8.87 -5.14
N PRO A 29 -6.87 -8.51 -3.86
CA PRO A 29 -8.20 -8.19 -3.36
C PRO A 29 -8.81 -7.01 -4.13
N LYS A 30 -10.03 -7.20 -4.63
CA LYS A 30 -10.80 -6.13 -5.26
C LYS A 30 -11.12 -5.03 -4.27
N GLU A 31 -11.52 -5.40 -3.05
CA GLU A 31 -11.90 -4.48 -1.98
C GLU A 31 -11.45 -5.04 -0.62
N GLY A 32 -11.15 -4.14 0.32
CA GLY A 32 -10.99 -4.47 1.73
C GLY A 32 -9.55 -4.57 2.21
N TYR A 33 -9.39 -4.92 3.49
CA TYR A 33 -8.09 -4.94 4.17
C TYR A 33 -7.31 -6.22 3.87
N GLU A 34 -6.01 -6.09 3.61
CA GLU A 34 -5.08 -7.19 3.37
C GLU A 34 -3.86 -7.09 4.30
N GLU A 35 -3.34 -8.26 4.68
CA GLU A 35 -2.00 -8.43 5.24
C GLU A 35 -1.14 -9.25 4.29
N ILE A 36 -0.01 -8.68 3.89
CA ILE A 36 1.01 -9.31 3.07
C ILE A 36 2.02 -9.96 4.02
N LYS A 37 2.26 -11.25 3.87
CA LYS A 37 3.26 -12.02 4.63
C LYS A 37 4.27 -12.63 3.67
N ASP A 38 5.50 -12.82 4.13
CA ASP A 38 6.51 -13.59 3.39
C ASP A 38 6.30 -15.11 3.53
N GLU A 39 7.18 -15.90 2.92
CA GLU A 39 7.14 -17.38 2.95
C GLU A 39 7.28 -17.94 4.37
N ASP A 40 7.98 -17.21 5.25
CA ASP A 40 8.18 -17.55 6.65
C ASP A 40 7.00 -17.09 7.54
N GLY A 41 6.01 -16.40 6.98
CA GLY A 41 4.83 -15.90 7.67
C GLY A 41 5.02 -14.56 8.40
N ASN A 42 6.17 -13.89 8.21
CA ASN A 42 6.41 -12.57 8.78
C ASN A 42 5.58 -11.53 8.05
N LEU A 43 4.98 -10.61 8.81
CA LEU A 43 4.21 -9.50 8.26
C LEU A 43 5.15 -8.56 7.47
N ARG A 44 4.82 -8.31 6.20
CA ARG A 44 5.56 -7.44 5.28
C ARG A 44 4.80 -6.18 4.90
N GLY A 45 3.47 -6.24 4.90
CA GLY A 45 2.66 -5.07 4.66
C GLY A 45 1.23 -5.26 5.10
N LYS A 46 0.52 -4.16 5.31
CA LYS A 46 -0.91 -4.17 5.55
C LYS A 46 -1.57 -2.87 5.12
N GLY A 47 -2.81 -2.95 4.68
CA GLY A 47 -3.60 -1.80 4.25
C GLY A 47 -4.87 -2.22 3.53
N ASN A 48 -5.52 -1.29 2.84
CA ASN A 48 -6.76 -1.58 2.12
C ASN A 48 -6.58 -1.55 0.61
N TYR A 49 -7.38 -2.35 -0.10
CA TYR A 49 -7.59 -2.24 -1.54
C TYR A 49 -8.95 -1.64 -1.84
N LYS A 50 -9.03 -0.99 -2.99
CA LYS A 50 -10.25 -0.52 -3.63
C LYS A 50 -10.12 -0.74 -5.13
N ASN A 51 -11.13 -1.33 -5.75
CA ASN A 51 -11.11 -1.75 -7.15
C ASN A 51 -9.84 -2.52 -7.61
N GLY A 52 -9.19 -3.28 -6.72
CA GLY A 52 -7.96 -4.01 -7.07
C GLY A 52 -6.67 -3.22 -6.96
N VAL A 53 -6.72 -1.95 -6.51
CA VAL A 53 -5.53 -1.14 -6.23
C VAL A 53 -5.41 -0.81 -4.75
N ARG A 54 -4.19 -0.59 -4.27
CA ARG A 54 -3.96 -0.13 -2.89
C ARG A 54 -4.64 1.22 -2.68
N SER A 55 -5.30 1.40 -1.55
CA SER A 55 -6.00 2.64 -1.24
C SER A 55 -5.99 2.94 0.26
N GLY A 56 -5.95 4.23 0.60
CA GLY A 56 -5.89 4.70 1.97
C GLY A 56 -4.54 4.42 2.63
N PHE A 57 -4.54 4.33 3.96
CA PHE A 57 -3.31 4.16 4.74
C PHE A 57 -2.74 2.75 4.59
N TRP A 58 -1.43 2.68 4.36
CA TRP A 58 -0.65 1.46 4.22
C TRP A 58 0.59 1.51 5.10
N GLN A 59 0.99 0.35 5.61
CA GLN A 59 2.20 0.17 6.39
C GLN A 59 2.98 -1.02 5.83
N PHE A 60 4.29 -0.88 5.74
CA PHE A 60 5.23 -1.93 5.36
C PHE A 60 6.22 -2.16 6.49
N PHE A 61 6.76 -3.38 6.57
CA PHE A 61 7.52 -3.86 7.71
C PHE A 61 8.81 -4.55 7.30
N TYR A 62 9.87 -4.28 8.06
CA TYR A 62 11.12 -5.02 8.03
C TYR A 62 10.93 -6.47 8.50
N PRO A 63 11.88 -7.39 8.21
CA PRO A 63 11.82 -8.78 8.70
C PRO A 63 11.69 -8.88 10.23
N ASN A 64 12.21 -7.88 10.95
CA ASN A 64 12.14 -7.80 12.40
C ASN A 64 10.78 -7.31 12.95
N GLY A 65 9.80 -7.03 12.06
CA GLY A 65 8.46 -6.57 12.40
C GLY A 65 8.33 -5.07 12.71
N LYS A 66 9.41 -4.29 12.67
CA LYS A 66 9.36 -2.83 12.77
C LYS A 66 8.87 -2.23 11.47
N ILE A 67 8.24 -1.06 11.56
CA ILE A 67 7.78 -0.31 10.39
C ILE A 67 9.01 0.06 9.56
N ASP A 68 8.91 -0.20 8.26
CA ASP A 68 9.86 0.25 7.25
C ASP A 68 9.38 1.58 6.67
N ASN A 69 8.15 1.61 6.16
CA ASN A 69 7.53 2.83 5.69
C ASN A 69 6.00 2.76 5.78
N CYS A 70 5.36 3.92 5.85
CA CYS A 70 3.91 4.02 5.83
C CYS A 70 3.44 5.34 5.25
N GLY A 71 2.26 5.33 4.64
CA GLY A 71 1.70 6.51 3.98
C GLY A 71 0.36 6.18 3.35
N TYR A 72 -0.13 7.10 2.52
CA TYR A 72 -1.45 6.99 1.92
C TYR A 72 -1.37 6.73 0.42
N TYR A 73 -2.24 5.85 -0.06
CA TYR A 73 -2.56 5.70 -1.48
C TYR A 73 -3.89 6.37 -1.81
N GLY A 74 -3.97 6.95 -3.01
CA GLY A 74 -5.18 7.48 -3.60
C GLY A 74 -6.20 6.38 -3.95
N ASN A 75 -7.34 6.79 -4.51
CA ASN A 75 -8.29 5.82 -5.08
C ASN A 75 -7.83 5.27 -6.44
N ASP A 76 -6.81 5.90 -7.02
CA ASP A 76 -6.15 5.54 -8.26
C ASP A 76 -4.99 4.55 -8.05
N GLY A 77 -4.68 4.18 -6.81
CA GLY A 77 -3.57 3.28 -6.51
C GLY A 77 -2.21 3.97 -6.44
N LEU A 78 -2.15 5.27 -6.73
CA LEU A 78 -0.92 6.04 -6.68
C LEU A 78 -0.66 6.52 -5.25
N ARG A 79 0.62 6.62 -4.88
CA ARG A 79 1.00 7.22 -3.61
C ARG A 79 0.52 8.66 -3.58
N LEU A 80 -0.12 9.06 -2.50
CA LEU A 80 -0.35 10.47 -2.25
C LEU A 80 1.01 11.09 -1.94
N SER A 81 1.44 12.01 -2.79
CA SER A 81 2.56 12.92 -2.52
C SER A 81 2.00 14.33 -2.63
N ILE A 82 2.37 15.22 -1.71
CA ILE A 82 1.98 16.61 -1.83
C ILE A 82 3.18 17.35 -2.39
N ASN A 83 3.15 17.66 -3.69
CA ASN A 83 4.24 18.33 -4.39
C ASN A 83 4.74 19.62 -3.69
N GLU A 84 3.90 20.25 -2.87
CA GLU A 84 4.23 21.47 -2.11
C GLU A 84 4.80 21.21 -0.70
N TYR A 85 4.58 20.02 -0.12
CA TYR A 85 5.03 19.64 1.24
C TYR A 85 5.97 18.43 1.28
N GLY A 86 6.30 17.83 0.14
CA GLY A 86 7.14 16.64 0.03
C GLY A 86 6.34 15.33 0.00
N ASP A 87 7.08 14.21 0.09
CA ASP A 87 6.49 12.88 0.15
C ASP A 87 5.63 12.75 1.42
N THR A 88 4.42 12.19 1.31
CA THR A 88 3.55 11.98 2.49
C THR A 88 3.87 10.68 3.23
N TRP A 89 4.89 9.97 2.76
CA TRP A 89 5.35 8.72 3.32
C TRP A 89 6.39 8.95 4.40
N ASP A 90 6.13 8.35 5.55
CA ASP A 90 7.08 8.24 6.64
C ASP A 90 7.96 7.02 6.41
N TYR A 91 9.28 7.22 6.48
CA TYR A 91 10.27 6.16 6.35
C TYR A 91 11.02 5.97 7.67
N TYR A 92 11.50 4.75 7.90
CA TYR A 92 12.16 4.37 9.13
C TYR A 92 13.39 3.51 8.82
N TYR A 93 14.43 3.65 9.63
CA TYR A 93 15.54 2.70 9.65
C TYR A 93 15.11 1.38 10.31
N GLU A 94 15.88 0.31 10.10
CA GLU A 94 15.59 -1.02 10.65
C GLU A 94 15.65 -1.05 12.19
N ASP A 95 16.32 -0.09 12.82
CA ASP A 95 16.28 0.11 14.26
C ASP A 95 14.97 0.77 14.76
N GLY A 96 14.13 1.27 13.85
CA GLY A 96 12.86 1.97 14.11
C GLY A 96 12.99 3.49 14.23
N SER A 97 14.19 4.04 14.08
CA SER A 97 14.42 5.48 14.03
C SER A 97 13.75 6.07 12.78
N LYS A 98 12.88 7.08 12.96
CA LYS A 98 12.24 7.78 11.84
C LYS A 98 13.30 8.53 11.03
N ILE A 99 13.21 8.41 9.72
CA ILE A 99 14.01 9.14 8.75
C ILE A 99 13.38 10.54 8.68
N GLY A 100 14.10 11.53 9.20
CA GLY A 100 13.59 12.90 9.37
C GLY A 100 13.53 13.68 8.05
N GLU A 101 12.66 14.71 8.05
CA GLU A 101 12.47 15.70 6.98
C GLU A 101 13.75 16.46 6.58
N ASP A 102 14.77 16.49 7.46
CA ASP A 102 16.07 17.16 7.24
C ASP A 102 17.05 16.36 6.38
N LEU A 103 16.63 15.23 5.82
CA LEU A 103 17.43 14.56 4.79
C LEU A 103 17.23 15.28 3.46
N GLU A 104 18.21 16.11 3.09
CA GLU A 104 18.30 16.72 1.76
C GLU A 104 18.20 15.66 0.64
N GLU A 105 18.58 14.41 0.92
CA GLU A 105 18.44 13.27 0.02
C GLU A 105 17.98 12.01 0.77
N LEU A 106 16.94 11.34 0.25
CA LEU A 106 16.58 10.01 0.71
C LEU A 106 17.73 9.04 0.42
N PRO A 107 18.12 8.15 1.36
CA PRO A 107 19.14 7.14 1.08
C PRO A 107 18.80 6.33 -0.19
N GLU A 108 19.77 6.06 -1.07
CA GLU A 108 19.56 5.41 -2.39
C GLU A 108 18.67 4.16 -2.35
N LYS A 109 18.76 3.38 -1.26
CA LYS A 109 17.93 2.19 -1.03
C LYS A 109 16.42 2.50 -1.03
N PHE A 110 16.02 3.70 -0.65
CA PHE A 110 14.63 4.14 -0.62
C PHE A 110 14.17 4.73 -1.95
N GLN A 111 15.07 5.33 -2.74
CA GLN A 111 14.78 5.76 -4.11
C GLN A 111 14.43 4.55 -4.99
N PHE A 112 15.18 3.45 -4.85
CA PHE A 112 14.88 2.19 -5.53
C PHE A 112 13.52 1.60 -5.13
N LEU A 113 13.15 1.70 -3.85
CA LEU A 113 11.85 1.22 -3.36
C LEU A 113 10.70 2.08 -3.91
N GLN A 114 10.91 3.38 -4.05
CA GLN A 114 9.94 4.28 -4.67
C GLN A 114 9.69 3.88 -6.13
N ASP A 115 10.74 3.71 -6.92
CA ASP A 115 10.63 3.33 -8.33
C ASP A 115 9.93 1.97 -8.52
N LEU A 116 10.28 0.98 -7.69
CA LEU A 116 9.72 -0.38 -7.79
C LEU A 116 8.25 -0.45 -7.32
N LEU A 117 7.87 0.38 -6.34
CA LEU A 117 6.49 0.48 -5.88
C LEU A 117 5.63 1.29 -6.86
N ASP A 118 6.17 2.34 -7.45
CA ASP A 118 5.46 3.20 -8.40
C ASP A 118 5.29 2.53 -9.76
N GLU A 119 6.26 1.77 -10.26
CA GLU A 119 6.12 1.01 -11.52
C GLU A 119 5.01 -0.06 -11.41
N HIS A 120 5.00 -0.82 -10.30
CA HIS A 120 3.98 -1.84 -10.08
C HIS A 120 2.58 -1.24 -9.90
N ASN A 121 2.46 -0.14 -9.13
CA ASN A 121 1.18 0.52 -8.88
C ASN A 121 0.67 1.28 -10.12
N SER A 122 1.56 1.93 -10.89
CA SER A 122 1.20 2.66 -12.12
C SER A 122 0.68 1.71 -13.20
N GLY A 123 1.36 0.58 -13.44
CA GLY A 123 0.87 -0.42 -14.40
C GLY A 123 -0.48 -1.01 -14.00
N VAL A 124 -0.64 -1.31 -12.71
CA VAL A 124 -1.91 -1.79 -12.13
C VAL A 124 -3.04 -0.75 -12.29
N ALA A 125 -2.77 0.52 -11.98
CA ALA A 125 -3.72 1.61 -12.10
C ALA A 125 -4.13 1.84 -13.56
N GLU A 126 -3.16 1.98 -14.46
CA GLU A 126 -3.43 2.23 -15.88
C GLU A 126 -4.30 1.15 -16.52
N ASP A 127 -4.06 -0.13 -16.19
CA ASP A 127 -4.81 -1.23 -16.78
C ASP A 127 -6.25 -1.31 -16.26
N ILE A 128 -6.46 -1.01 -14.97
CA ILE A 128 -7.80 -0.96 -14.38
C ILE A 128 -8.61 0.21 -14.97
N PHE A 129 -8.01 1.38 -15.12
CA PHE A 129 -8.69 2.57 -15.65
C PHE A 129 -8.84 2.59 -17.18
N LYS A 130 -8.13 1.73 -17.93
CA LYS A 130 -8.33 1.53 -19.38
C LYS A 130 -9.49 0.58 -19.71
N GLN A 131 -9.87 -0.32 -18.81
CA GLN A 131 -10.98 -1.28 -19.03
C GLN A 131 -12.39 -0.65 -18.91
N ASP A 132 -12.49 0.56 -18.36
CA ASP A 132 -13.75 1.31 -18.17
C ASP A 132 -14.10 2.26 -19.35
N LYS A 133 -13.46 2.13 -20.52
CA LYS A 133 -13.75 2.87 -21.76
C LYS A 133 -14.30 1.97 -22.86
#